data_AF-W4L6R5-F1
#
_entry.id   AF-W4L6R5-F1
#
_cell.length_a   1.000
_cell.length_b   1.000
_cell.length_c   1.000
_cell.angle_alpha   90.00
_cell.angle_beta   90.00
_cell.angle_gamma   90.00
#
_symmetry.space_group_name_H-M   'P 1'
#
loop_
_entity.id
_entity.type
_entity.pdbx_description
1 polymer ?
#
loop_
_entity_poly.entity_id
_entity_poly.type
_entity_poly.pdbx_seq_one_letter_code
_entity_poly.pdbx_strand_id
1 'polypeptide(L)'
;MQNVQIADTETASALTPAPFTTLKISLTKQEHIQLKQQANQWHAMWKAACDREQKALTENTELKSKHKVVTAELNAQITELKSELAHMKHLLFGRKSEKTSSSSKKSGNTTRPASGRQRGGQPGVPSTGRSLHNNLPVVHQSVDLPVNEQRCAICDLPFKPFFNNDGCDVIEVEVKAHVRRYHRKHYKKTCQCPDTPSITVAPPPPRLINKGRLGFLSG
;
A
#
# COMPACT_ATOMS: atom_id res chain seq x y z
N MET A 1 20.45 -11.06 32.08
CA MET A 1 21.20 -10.34 33.12
C MET A 1 22.68 -10.61 32.88
N GLN A 2 23.35 -9.71 32.16
CA GLN A 2 24.80 -9.74 31.97
C GLN A 2 25.32 -8.43 32.56
N ASN A 3 26.03 -8.56 33.68
CA ASN A 3 26.76 -7.48 34.34
C ASN A 3 27.87 -7.02 33.40
N VAL A 4 27.76 -5.78 32.91
CA VAL A 4 28.89 -5.08 32.31
C VAL A 4 29.67 -4.45 33.47
N GLN A 5 30.74 -5.12 33.89
CA GLN A 5 31.75 -4.53 34.75
C GLN A 5 32.50 -3.49 33.93
N ILE A 6 32.27 -2.21 34.25
CA ILE A 6 33.11 -1.12 33.77
C ILE A 6 34.38 -1.21 34.61
N ALA A 7 35.47 -1.65 33.98
CA ALA A 7 36.78 -1.63 34.57
C ALA A 7 37.23 -0.16 34.69
N ASP A 8 37.45 0.28 35.93
CA ASP A 8 38.15 1.53 36.22
C ASP A 8 39.61 1.37 35.78
N THR A 9 39.90 1.69 34.52
CA THR A 9 41.28 1.88 34.07
C THR A 9 41.72 3.29 34.46
N GLU A 10 42.20 3.41 35.69
CA GLU A 10 43.02 4.52 36.18
C GLU A 10 44.22 4.72 35.25
N THR A 11 44.02 5.54 34.22
CA THR A 11 45.12 6.06 33.41
C THR A 11 45.38 7.46 33.91
N ALA A 12 46.26 7.58 34.91
CA ALA A 12 46.81 8.84 35.38
C ALA A 12 47.71 9.44 34.28
N SER A 13 47.07 9.97 33.23
CA SER A 13 47.73 10.82 32.25
C SER A 13 47.76 12.22 32.84
N ALA A 14 48.96 12.76 33.05
CA ALA A 14 49.17 14.13 33.52
C ALA A 14 48.62 15.12 32.48
N LEU A 15 47.33 15.43 32.59
CA LEU A 15 46.68 16.47 31.81
C LEU A 15 47.36 17.79 32.16
N THR A 16 47.99 18.41 31.15
CA THR A 16 48.41 19.80 31.24
C THR A 16 47.17 20.61 31.68
N PRO A 17 47.23 21.37 32.78
CA PRO A 17 46.08 22.12 33.25
C PRO A 17 45.63 23.03 32.11
N ALA A 18 44.33 23.03 31.84
CA ALA A 18 43.77 23.80 30.75
C ALA A 18 44.24 25.27 30.84
N PRO A 19 44.49 25.95 29.72
CA PRO A 19 45.14 27.27 29.74
C PRO A 19 44.37 28.31 30.58
N PHE A 20 43.06 28.14 30.74
CA PHE A 20 42.19 28.99 31.55
C PHE A 20 42.22 28.69 33.06
N THR A 21 42.76 27.54 33.49
CA THR A 21 42.84 27.18 34.92
C THR A 21 43.81 28.08 35.70
N THR A 22 44.82 28.63 35.02
CA THR A 22 45.82 29.53 35.62
C THR A 22 45.37 31.00 35.60
N LEU A 23 44.41 31.36 34.76
CA LEU A 23 43.94 32.72 34.59
C LEU A 23 42.89 33.08 35.65
N LYS A 24 43.15 34.15 36.40
CA LYS A 24 42.19 34.70 37.37
C LYS A 24 41.42 35.84 36.73
N ILE A 25 40.11 35.85 36.96
CA ILE A 25 39.19 36.87 36.46
C ILE A 25 38.48 37.47 37.66
N SER A 26 38.35 38.80 37.70
CA SER A 26 37.56 39.49 38.71
C SER A 26 36.13 39.66 38.20
N LEU A 27 35.15 39.18 38.97
CA LEU A 27 33.73 39.35 38.69
C LEU A 27 33.08 40.18 39.81
N THR A 28 32.09 40.99 39.45
CA THR A 28 31.23 41.64 40.43
C THR A 28 30.35 40.59 41.13
N LYS A 29 29.90 40.88 42.35
CA LYS A 29 29.02 39.95 43.10
C LYS A 29 27.72 39.67 42.35
N GLN A 30 27.22 40.65 41.60
CA GLN A 30 26.01 40.53 40.79
C GLN A 30 26.22 39.53 39.63
N GLU A 31 27.30 39.67 38.86
CA GLU A 31 27.63 38.74 37.75
C GLU A 31 27.80 37.31 38.25
N HIS A 32 28.47 37.12 39.39
CA HIS A 32 28.62 35.79 39.99
C HIS A 32 27.27 35.15 40.40
N ILE A 33 26.36 35.94 40.99
CA ILE A 33 25.00 35.47 41.31
C ILE A 33 24.24 35.11 40.03
N GLN A 34 24.35 35.94 39.00
CA GLN A 34 23.68 35.71 37.72
C GLN A 34 24.19 34.43 37.04
N LEU A 35 25.50 34.19 37.02
CA LEU A 35 26.09 32.96 36.47
C LEU A 35 25.62 31.72 37.23
N LYS A 36 25.54 31.78 38.57
CA LYS A 36 24.99 30.68 39.37
C LYS A 36 23.52 30.42 39.07
N GLN A 37 22.73 31.49 38.93
CA GLN A 37 21.31 31.37 38.58
C GLN A 37 21.14 30.75 37.19
N GLN A 38 21.92 31.20 36.20
CA GLN A 38 21.92 30.62 34.86
C GLN A 38 22.29 29.14 34.91
N ALA A 39 23.38 28.75 35.58
CA ALA A 39 23.75 27.33 35.71
C ALA A 39 22.62 26.49 36.30
N ASN A 40 21.98 26.97 37.37
CA ASN A 40 20.83 26.29 37.98
C ASN A 40 19.63 26.19 37.02
N GLN A 41 19.36 27.24 36.24
CA GLN A 41 18.32 27.23 35.20
C GLN A 41 18.62 26.18 34.13
N TRP A 42 19.85 26.14 33.62
CA TRP A 42 20.28 25.12 32.63
C TRP A 42 20.17 23.70 33.18
N HIS A 43 20.58 23.47 34.44
CA HIS A 43 20.44 22.16 35.08
C HIS A 43 18.96 21.74 35.24
N ALA A 44 18.09 22.67 35.65
CA ALA A 44 16.66 22.39 35.77
C ALA A 44 16.04 22.10 34.39
N MET A 45 16.41 22.87 33.36
CA MET A 45 15.94 22.66 31.98
C MET A 45 16.40 21.31 31.42
N TRP A 46 17.66 20.93 31.65
CA TRP A 46 18.21 19.65 31.23
C TRP A 46 17.49 18.49 31.92
N LYS A 47 17.30 18.56 33.25
CA LYS A 47 16.57 17.53 33.99
C LYS A 47 15.14 17.36 33.45
N ALA A 48 14.43 18.47 33.23
CA ALA A 48 13.10 18.42 32.65
C ALA A 48 13.09 17.86 31.21
N ALA A 49 14.16 18.06 30.43
CA ALA A 49 14.32 17.45 29.11
C ALA A 49 14.51 15.93 29.21
N CYS A 50 15.39 15.46 30.09
CA CYS A 50 15.58 14.04 30.34
C CYS A 50 14.29 13.36 30.83
N ASP A 51 13.55 14.00 31.75
CA ASP A 51 12.27 13.46 32.23
C ASP A 51 11.24 13.33 31.09
N ARG A 52 11.18 14.31 30.18
CA ARG A 52 10.33 14.25 28.98
C ARG A 52 10.73 13.12 28.05
N GLU A 53 12.03 12.97 27.78
CA GLU A 53 12.54 11.89 26.93
C GLU A 53 12.25 10.52 27.53
N GLN A 54 12.45 10.36 28.84
CA GLN A 54 12.16 9.12 29.54
C GLN A 54 10.66 8.77 29.47
N LYS A 55 9.78 9.75 29.71
CA LYS A 55 8.34 9.56 29.58
C LYS A 55 7.93 9.17 28.16
N ALA A 56 8.46 9.86 27.15
CA ALA A 56 8.20 9.55 25.76
C ALA A 56 8.70 8.14 25.38
N LEU A 57 9.83 7.70 25.95
CA LEU A 57 10.34 6.36 25.73
C LEU A 57 9.43 5.30 26.34
N THR A 58 8.94 5.51 27.58
CA THR A 58 7.98 4.59 28.22
C THR A 58 6.66 4.49 27.47
N GLU A 59 6.12 5.62 27.00
CA GLU A 59 4.89 5.62 26.19
C GLU A 59 5.11 4.89 24.85
N ASN A 60 6.26 5.11 24.20
CA ASN A 60 6.59 4.42 22.96
C ASN A 60 6.75 2.90 23.15
N THR A 61 7.34 2.44 24.25
CA THR A 61 7.48 1.00 24.50
C THR A 61 6.12 0.35 24.77
N GLU A 62 5.25 1.02 25.53
CA GLU A 62 3.87 0.57 25.74
C GLU A 62 3.04 0.55 24.44
N LEU A 63 3.15 1.57 23.61
CA LEU A 63 2.47 1.60 22.31
C LEU A 63 2.98 0.48 21.41
N LYS A 64 4.30 0.28 21.34
CA LYS A 64 4.90 -0.82 20.55
C LYS A 64 4.42 -2.19 21.03
N SER A 65 4.29 -2.42 22.33
CA SER A 65 3.79 -3.70 22.85
C SER A 65 2.33 -3.93 22.49
N LYS A 66 1.47 -2.90 22.64
CA LYS A 66 0.05 -2.95 22.22
C LYS A 66 -0.09 -3.23 20.72
N HIS A 67 0.67 -2.51 19.89
CA HIS A 67 0.66 -2.71 18.43
C HIS A 67 1.15 -4.11 18.05
N LYS A 68 2.14 -4.65 18.74
CA LYS A 68 2.62 -6.02 18.50
C LYS A 68 1.53 -7.07 18.78
N VAL A 69 0.72 -6.88 19.82
CA VAL A 69 -0.40 -7.79 20.13
C VAL A 69 -1.47 -7.69 19.04
N VAL A 70 -1.92 -6.48 18.71
CA VAL A 70 -2.95 -6.26 17.67
C VAL A 70 -2.51 -6.80 16.30
N THR A 71 -1.25 -6.57 15.92
CA THR A 71 -0.73 -7.08 14.65
C THR A 71 -0.62 -8.61 14.63
N ALA A 72 -0.26 -9.24 15.74
CA ALA A 72 -0.25 -10.70 15.86
C ALA A 72 -1.67 -11.28 15.73
N GLU A 73 -2.66 -10.68 16.40
CA GLU A 73 -4.06 -11.09 16.31
C GLU A 73 -4.62 -10.94 14.89
N LEU A 74 -4.40 -9.78 14.26
CA LEU A 74 -4.87 -9.53 12.90
C LEU A 74 -4.21 -10.48 11.89
N ASN A 75 -2.91 -10.76 12.06
CA ASN A 75 -2.22 -11.73 11.22
C ASN A 75 -2.79 -13.14 11.39
N ALA A 76 -3.13 -13.55 12.63
CA ALA A 76 -3.77 -14.83 12.88
C ALA A 76 -5.15 -14.94 12.18
N GLN A 77 -5.96 -13.88 12.23
CA GLN A 77 -7.24 -13.82 11.51
C GLN A 77 -7.04 -13.89 9.99
N ILE A 78 -6.04 -13.19 9.44
CA ILE A 78 -5.72 -13.27 8.02
C ILE A 78 -5.29 -14.68 7.62
N THR A 79 -4.49 -15.35 8.45
CA THR A 79 -4.08 -16.74 8.16
C THR A 79 -5.26 -17.69 8.17
N GLU A 80 -6.21 -17.52 9.11
CA GLU A 80 -7.41 -18.35 9.19
C GLU A 80 -8.32 -18.12 7.97
N LEU A 81 -8.64 -16.87 7.67
CA LEU A 81 -9.47 -16.55 6.49
C LEU A 81 -8.82 -17.04 5.18
N LYS A 82 -7.49 -16.97 5.07
CA LYS A 82 -6.77 -17.54 3.92
C LYS A 82 -6.87 -19.06 3.87
N SER A 83 -6.83 -19.74 5.02
CA SER A 83 -6.95 -21.19 5.11
C SER A 83 -8.37 -21.62 4.68
N GLU A 84 -9.41 -20.95 5.16
CA GLU A 84 -10.80 -21.16 4.78
C GLU A 84 -11.02 -20.94 3.29
N LEU A 85 -10.50 -19.83 2.74
CA LEU A 85 -10.58 -19.55 1.31
C LEU A 85 -9.87 -20.62 0.48
N ALA A 86 -8.70 -21.09 0.90
CA ALA A 86 -7.99 -22.16 0.22
C ALA A 86 -8.78 -23.48 0.27
N HIS A 87 -9.38 -23.80 1.42
CA HIS A 87 -10.22 -24.98 1.59
C HIS A 87 -11.47 -24.92 0.70
N MET A 88 -12.21 -23.81 0.71
CA MET A 88 -13.37 -23.59 -0.16
C MET A 88 -12.99 -23.66 -1.64
N LYS A 89 -11.88 -23.04 -2.03
CA LYS A 89 -11.37 -23.09 -3.40
C LYS A 89 -11.03 -24.53 -3.82
N HIS A 90 -10.46 -25.33 -2.93
CA HIS A 90 -10.22 -26.74 -3.16
C HIS A 90 -11.54 -27.54 -3.26
N LEU A 91 -12.55 -27.25 -2.46
CA LEU A 91 -13.86 -27.94 -2.57
C LEU A 91 -14.58 -27.62 -3.88
N LEU A 92 -14.53 -26.36 -4.33
CA LEU A 92 -15.23 -25.89 -5.54
C LEU A 92 -14.49 -26.23 -6.83
N PHE A 93 -13.17 -26.04 -6.86
CA PHE A 93 -12.34 -26.15 -8.06
C PHE A 93 -11.32 -27.29 -7.98
N GLY A 94 -11.20 -27.96 -6.85
CA GLY A 94 -10.35 -29.13 -6.71
C GLY A 94 -10.91 -30.28 -7.54
N ARG A 95 -9.99 -30.99 -8.17
CA ARG A 95 -10.30 -32.12 -9.03
C ARG A 95 -10.86 -33.23 -8.15
N LYS A 96 -12.17 -33.49 -8.21
CA LYS A 96 -12.76 -34.68 -7.59
C LYS A 96 -12.15 -35.90 -8.28
N SER A 97 -11.15 -36.49 -7.64
CA SER A 97 -10.62 -37.78 -8.06
C SER A 97 -11.68 -38.82 -7.71
N GLU A 98 -12.56 -39.14 -8.67
CA GLU A 98 -13.30 -40.40 -8.63
C GLU A 98 -12.26 -41.50 -8.59
N LYS A 99 -12.07 -42.13 -7.42
CA LYS A 99 -11.33 -43.38 -7.32
C LYS A 99 -12.11 -44.40 -8.16
N THR A 100 -11.70 -44.58 -9.42
CA THR A 100 -12.17 -45.70 -10.22
C THR A 100 -11.58 -46.97 -9.62
N SER A 101 -12.28 -47.60 -8.69
CA SER A 101 -12.07 -49.02 -8.43
C SER A 101 -12.40 -49.74 -9.72
N SER A 102 -11.41 -50.37 -10.33
CA SER A 102 -11.56 -51.14 -11.56
C SER A 102 -12.49 -52.33 -11.34
N SER A 103 -13.79 -52.11 -11.53
CA SER A 103 -14.75 -53.12 -12.00
C SER A 103 -16.14 -52.50 -12.17
N SER A 104 -16.57 -52.36 -13.42
CA SER A 104 -17.85 -52.87 -13.93
C SER A 104 -18.31 -52.10 -15.16
N LYS A 105 -19.11 -52.81 -15.95
CA LYS A 105 -19.44 -52.62 -17.36
C LYS A 105 -20.32 -51.41 -17.65
N LYS A 106 -20.19 -50.95 -18.91
CA LYS A 106 -21.15 -50.23 -19.77
C LYS A 106 -22.58 -50.10 -19.20
N SER A 107 -23.07 -48.87 -19.10
CA SER A 107 -24.36 -48.41 -19.66
C SER A 107 -24.54 -46.91 -19.36
N GLY A 108 -25.10 -46.14 -20.28
CA GLY A 108 -25.46 -44.75 -20.01
C GLY A 108 -25.40 -43.84 -21.22
N ASN A 109 -26.40 -43.98 -22.09
CA ASN A 109 -26.66 -43.16 -23.27
C ASN A 109 -26.72 -41.66 -22.91
N THR A 110 -25.73 -40.87 -23.33
CA THR A 110 -25.86 -39.41 -23.44
C THR A 110 -25.40 -39.00 -24.83
N THR A 111 -26.36 -38.65 -25.68
CA THR A 111 -26.15 -38.17 -27.04
C THR A 111 -25.65 -36.72 -26.99
N ARG A 112 -24.44 -36.50 -26.49
CA ARG A 112 -23.62 -35.35 -26.88
C ARG A 112 -22.34 -35.91 -27.48
N PRO A 113 -22.00 -35.60 -28.73
CA PRO A 113 -20.69 -35.98 -29.24
C PRO A 113 -19.67 -35.32 -28.32
N ALA A 114 -18.92 -36.13 -27.58
CA ALA A 114 -17.78 -35.67 -26.84
C ALA A 114 -16.82 -35.12 -27.89
N SER A 115 -16.74 -33.80 -28.03
CA SER A 115 -15.74 -33.21 -28.90
C SER A 115 -14.39 -33.67 -28.35
N GLY A 116 -13.72 -34.59 -29.05
CA GLY A 116 -12.42 -35.16 -28.63
C GLY A 116 -11.29 -34.13 -28.57
N ARG A 117 -11.60 -32.84 -28.74
CA ARG A 117 -10.68 -31.74 -28.61
C ARG A 117 -10.33 -31.56 -27.14
N GLN A 118 -9.05 -31.73 -26.83
CA GLN A 118 -8.52 -31.45 -25.51
C GLN A 118 -8.79 -29.98 -25.16
N ARG A 119 -9.14 -29.70 -23.90
CA ARG A 119 -9.31 -28.31 -23.42
C ARG A 119 -7.96 -27.60 -23.47
N GLY A 120 -7.94 -26.38 -23.98
CA GLY A 120 -6.72 -25.57 -24.17
C GLY A 120 -6.31 -25.43 -25.64
N GLY A 121 -5.24 -24.67 -25.87
CA GLY A 121 -4.60 -24.58 -27.19
C GLY A 121 -4.18 -25.97 -27.66
N GLN A 122 -4.46 -26.30 -28.93
CA GLN A 122 -4.04 -27.59 -29.46
C GLN A 122 -2.53 -27.59 -29.70
N PRO A 123 -1.85 -28.73 -29.52
CA PRO A 123 -0.43 -28.86 -29.86
C PRO A 123 -0.17 -28.41 -31.30
N GLY A 124 0.82 -27.53 -31.50
CA GLY A 124 1.18 -27.00 -32.83
C GLY A 124 0.35 -25.80 -33.29
N VAL A 125 -0.67 -25.37 -32.55
CA VAL A 125 -1.38 -24.11 -32.85
C VAL A 125 -0.60 -22.95 -32.23
N PRO A 126 -0.20 -21.93 -33.01
CA PRO A 126 0.42 -20.73 -32.46
C PRO A 126 -0.48 -20.11 -31.40
N SER A 127 0.08 -19.73 -30.26
CA SER A 127 -0.68 -18.92 -29.30
C SER A 127 -1.16 -17.66 -29.99
N THR A 128 -2.44 -17.32 -29.85
CA THR A 128 -2.91 -15.96 -30.14
C THR A 128 -2.07 -15.01 -29.30
N GLY A 129 -1.19 -14.25 -29.93
CA GLY A 129 -0.26 -13.34 -29.26
C GLY A 129 -1.00 -12.24 -28.48
N ARG A 130 -0.23 -11.33 -27.87
CA ARG A 130 -0.83 -10.15 -27.25
C ARG A 130 -1.62 -9.38 -28.31
N SER A 131 -2.85 -8.99 -27.95
CA SER A 131 -3.68 -8.17 -28.83
C SER A 131 -2.99 -6.82 -29.01
N LEU A 132 -2.67 -6.48 -30.25
CA LEU A 132 -2.09 -5.20 -30.61
C LEU A 132 -3.23 -4.16 -30.69
N HIS A 133 -3.13 -3.10 -29.90
CA HIS A 133 -4.17 -2.07 -29.78
C HIS A 133 -4.02 -1.01 -30.89
N ASN A 134 -3.94 -1.46 -32.15
CA ASN A 134 -3.57 -0.63 -33.31
C ASN A 134 -4.55 0.51 -33.63
N ASN A 135 -5.76 0.49 -33.05
CA ASN A 135 -6.78 1.50 -33.29
C ASN A 135 -6.76 2.63 -32.25
N LEU A 136 -5.88 2.57 -31.25
CA LEU A 136 -5.75 3.65 -30.27
C LEU A 136 -4.85 4.76 -30.83
N PRO A 137 -5.17 6.04 -30.57
CA PRO A 137 -4.29 7.15 -30.93
C PRO A 137 -2.98 7.04 -30.14
N VAL A 138 -1.85 7.15 -30.83
CA VAL A 138 -0.52 7.09 -30.23
C VAL A 138 -0.02 8.52 -29.97
N VAL A 139 0.38 8.79 -28.74
CA VAL A 139 1.04 10.03 -28.33
C VAL A 139 2.49 9.71 -28.00
N HIS A 140 3.43 10.32 -28.72
CA HIS A 140 4.85 10.11 -28.48
C HIS A 140 5.37 11.02 -27.36
N GLN A 141 5.99 10.42 -26.34
CA GLN A 141 6.67 11.14 -25.26
C GLN A 141 8.10 10.62 -25.13
N SER A 142 9.09 11.50 -25.22
CA SER A 142 10.50 11.19 -24.94
C SER A 142 10.80 11.39 -23.46
N VAL A 143 11.55 10.45 -22.88
CA VAL A 143 12.05 10.54 -21.51
C VAL A 143 13.57 10.53 -21.58
N ASP A 144 14.18 11.64 -21.14
CA ASP A 144 15.64 11.78 -21.08
C ASP A 144 16.11 11.76 -19.62
N LEU A 145 17.38 11.39 -19.41
CA LEU A 145 18.01 11.50 -18.10
C LEU A 145 18.08 12.97 -17.65
N PRO A 146 17.95 13.26 -16.35
CA PRO A 146 18.19 14.60 -15.84
C PRO A 146 19.65 15.01 -16.06
N VAL A 147 19.91 16.31 -16.22
CA VAL A 147 21.23 16.85 -16.63
C VAL A 147 22.40 16.36 -15.75
N ASN A 148 22.15 16.17 -14.45
CA ASN A 148 23.15 15.73 -13.49
C ASN A 148 23.51 14.23 -13.62
N GLU A 149 22.64 13.44 -14.25
CA GLU A 149 22.83 12.00 -14.47
C GLU A 149 23.30 11.68 -15.90
N GLN A 150 23.38 12.69 -16.77
CA GLN A 150 23.97 12.57 -18.11
C GLN A 150 25.50 12.57 -18.09
N ARG A 151 26.13 12.38 -16.93
CA ARG A 151 27.59 12.44 -16.73
C ARG A 151 28.06 11.23 -15.93
N CYS A 152 29.31 10.82 -16.16
CA CYS A 152 29.92 9.74 -15.42
C CYS A 152 30.21 10.13 -13.96
N ALA A 153 29.71 9.37 -12.99
CA ALA A 153 29.92 9.64 -11.56
C ALA A 153 31.38 9.52 -11.07
N ILE A 154 32.29 9.00 -11.91
CA ILE A 154 33.70 8.79 -11.57
C ILE A 154 34.61 9.84 -12.23
N CYS A 155 34.27 10.30 -13.44
CA CYS A 155 35.12 11.19 -14.22
C CYS A 155 34.41 12.42 -14.81
N ASP A 156 33.13 12.64 -14.50
CA ASP A 156 32.27 13.78 -14.88
C ASP A 156 32.13 14.08 -16.38
N LEU A 157 32.63 13.20 -17.24
CA LEU A 157 32.48 13.30 -18.68
C LEU A 157 31.01 13.07 -19.08
N PRO A 158 30.48 13.88 -20.01
CA PRO A 158 29.10 13.74 -20.49
C PRO A 158 28.94 12.47 -21.34
N PHE A 159 27.83 11.79 -21.14
CA PHE A 159 27.43 10.66 -21.97
C PHE A 159 27.00 11.14 -23.36
N LYS A 160 27.35 10.36 -24.38
CA LYS A 160 26.91 10.59 -25.76
C LYS A 160 25.63 9.80 -26.03
N PRO A 161 24.63 10.38 -26.70
CA PRO A 161 23.43 9.63 -27.09
C PRO A 161 23.81 8.43 -28.00
N PHE A 162 23.16 7.30 -27.75
CA PHE A 162 23.33 6.06 -28.52
C PHE A 162 22.15 5.86 -29.48
N PHE A 163 22.34 5.11 -30.56
CA PHE A 163 21.38 5.04 -31.67
C PHE A 163 20.16 4.15 -31.40
N ASN A 164 20.20 3.25 -30.41
CA ASN A 164 19.08 2.40 -30.06
C ASN A 164 18.31 2.98 -28.88
N ASN A 165 17.11 3.47 -29.16
CA ASN A 165 16.13 3.80 -28.13
C ASN A 165 15.20 2.60 -27.93
N ASP A 166 15.15 2.09 -26.71
CA ASP A 166 14.18 1.05 -26.36
C ASP A 166 12.80 1.68 -26.20
N GLY A 167 11.86 1.30 -27.06
CA GLY A 167 10.47 1.77 -27.02
C GLY A 167 9.59 0.84 -26.17
N CYS A 168 8.73 1.43 -25.35
CA CYS A 168 7.69 0.73 -24.60
C CYS A 168 6.36 1.45 -24.80
N ASP A 169 5.32 0.72 -25.21
CA ASP A 169 3.96 1.25 -25.33
C ASP A 169 3.22 1.07 -24.00
N VAL A 170 2.67 2.16 -23.47
CA VAL A 170 1.82 2.16 -22.27
C VAL A 170 0.41 2.59 -22.67
N ILE A 171 -0.59 1.75 -22.40
CA ILE A 171 -2.00 2.10 -22.63
C ILE A 171 -2.52 2.87 -21.42
N GLU A 172 -2.71 4.17 -21.59
CA GLU A 172 -3.29 5.03 -20.56
C GLU A 172 -4.80 5.16 -20.73
N VAL A 173 -5.53 4.97 -19.63
CA VAL A 173 -7.00 5.11 -19.59
C VAL A 173 -7.37 6.25 -18.67
N GLU A 174 -7.75 7.39 -19.26
CA GLU A 174 -8.24 8.55 -18.52
C GLU A 174 -9.76 8.44 -18.30
N VAL A 175 -10.20 8.16 -17.06
CA VAL A 175 -11.63 8.11 -16.71
C VAL A 175 -12.05 9.37 -15.95
N LYS A 176 -12.91 10.19 -16.55
CA LYS A 176 -13.49 11.39 -15.91
C LYS A 176 -14.83 11.06 -15.23
N ALA A 177 -14.78 10.83 -13.92
CA ALA A 177 -15.99 10.62 -13.13
C ALA A 177 -16.83 11.91 -13.06
N HIS A 178 -18.15 11.79 -13.19
CA HIS A 178 -19.09 12.90 -13.05
C HIS A 178 -20.34 12.48 -12.27
N VAL A 179 -21.04 13.44 -11.67
CA VAL A 179 -22.27 13.19 -10.93
C VAL A 179 -23.48 13.47 -11.82
N ARG A 180 -24.26 12.43 -12.14
CA ARG A 180 -25.58 12.59 -12.77
C ARG A 180 -26.65 12.69 -11.71
N ARG A 181 -27.29 13.86 -11.59
CA ARG A 181 -28.45 14.05 -10.72
C ARG A 181 -29.73 13.80 -11.50
N TYR A 182 -30.51 12.81 -11.05
CA TYR A 182 -31.77 12.45 -11.69
C TYR A 182 -32.96 13.05 -10.93
N HIS A 183 -33.78 13.82 -11.63
CA HIS A 183 -35.08 14.29 -11.14
C HIS A 183 -36.17 13.40 -11.77
N ARG A 184 -36.67 12.42 -11.00
CA ARG A 184 -37.71 11.52 -11.47
C ARG A 184 -39.04 12.27 -11.52
N LYS A 185 -39.72 12.23 -12.66
CA LYS A 185 -41.06 12.82 -12.80
C LYS A 185 -42.11 11.89 -12.20
N HIS A 186 -43.09 12.49 -11.56
CA HIS A 186 -44.26 11.82 -10.99
C HIS A 186 -45.49 12.29 -11.79
N TYR A 187 -46.37 11.35 -12.13
CA TYR A 187 -47.56 11.61 -12.90
C TYR A 187 -48.78 11.20 -12.09
N LYS A 188 -49.81 12.04 -12.08
CA LYS A 188 -51.10 11.73 -11.48
C LYS A 188 -52.03 11.22 -12.57
N LYS A 189 -52.75 10.12 -12.31
CA LYS A 189 -53.75 9.62 -13.27
C LYS A 189 -54.90 10.62 -13.40
N THR A 190 -55.41 10.77 -14.61
CA THR A 190 -56.56 11.63 -14.94
C THR A 190 -57.82 10.84 -15.28
N CYS A 191 -57.72 9.51 -15.37
CA CYS A 191 -58.81 8.59 -15.67
C CYS A 191 -59.37 7.90 -14.41
N GLN A 192 -60.59 7.37 -14.51
CA GLN A 192 -61.30 6.63 -13.44
C GLN A 192 -61.04 5.11 -13.45
N CYS A 193 -60.09 4.62 -14.25
CA CYS A 193 -59.83 3.18 -14.35
C CYS A 193 -59.38 2.62 -12.98
N PRO A 194 -60.00 1.52 -12.50
CA PRO A 194 -59.74 0.97 -11.17
C PRO A 194 -58.33 0.37 -11.04
N ASP A 195 -57.81 -0.25 -12.10
CA ASP A 195 -56.55 -1.02 -12.06
C ASP A 195 -55.28 -0.17 -12.23
N THR A 196 -55.43 1.15 -12.37
CA THR A 196 -54.28 2.04 -12.56
C THR A 196 -53.94 2.78 -11.27
N PRO A 197 -52.66 2.80 -10.85
CA PRO A 197 -52.26 3.49 -9.64
C PRO A 197 -52.49 5.00 -9.77
N SER A 198 -52.91 5.65 -8.69
CA SER A 198 -53.19 7.09 -8.69
C SER A 198 -51.98 7.97 -8.99
N ILE A 199 -50.78 7.46 -8.67
CA ILE A 199 -49.49 8.11 -8.93
C ILE A 199 -48.56 7.10 -9.59
N THR A 200 -48.05 7.44 -10.76
CA THR A 200 -47.04 6.65 -11.48
C THR A 200 -45.71 7.41 -11.47
N VAL A 201 -44.63 6.72 -11.11
CA VAL A 201 -43.29 7.30 -10.99
C VAL A 201 -42.40 6.72 -12.07
N ALA A 202 -41.66 7.58 -12.79
CA ALA A 202 -40.69 7.14 -13.78
C ALA A 202 -39.66 6.16 -13.16
N PRO A 203 -39.19 5.12 -13.87
CA PRO A 203 -38.29 4.12 -13.30
C PRO A 203 -36.96 4.74 -12.80
N PRO A 204 -36.31 4.13 -11.79
CA PRO A 204 -35.01 4.58 -11.33
C PRO A 204 -33.94 4.35 -12.42
N PRO A 205 -32.89 5.20 -12.47
CA PRO A 205 -31.79 4.98 -13.41
C PRO A 205 -31.05 3.68 -13.12
N PRO A 206 -30.42 3.05 -14.12
CA PRO A 206 -29.63 1.85 -13.93
C PRO A 206 -28.46 2.12 -12.98
N ARG A 207 -28.21 1.18 -12.08
CA ARG A 207 -27.12 1.24 -11.10
C ARG A 207 -26.32 -0.05 -11.19
N LEU A 208 -25.02 0.05 -10.97
CA LEU A 208 -24.13 -1.12 -10.97
C LEU A 208 -24.45 -2.06 -9.80
N ILE A 209 -24.81 -1.48 -8.66
CA ILE A 209 -25.19 -2.20 -7.44
C ILE A 209 -26.56 -1.68 -6.99
N ASN A 210 -27.44 -2.59 -6.57
CA ASN A 210 -28.77 -2.24 -6.05
C ASN A 210 -28.66 -1.20 -4.93
N LYS A 211 -29.36 -0.07 -5.08
CA LYS A 211 -29.33 1.11 -4.19
C LYS A 211 -27.96 1.78 -4.02
N GLY A 212 -26.91 1.32 -4.71
CA GLY A 212 -25.57 1.90 -4.68
C GLY A 212 -25.47 3.27 -5.33
N ARG A 213 -24.35 3.96 -5.12
CA ARG A 213 -24.06 5.29 -5.72
C ARG A 213 -23.44 5.21 -7.11
N LEU A 214 -22.88 4.06 -7.48
CA LEU A 214 -22.23 3.85 -8.77
C LEU A 214 -23.25 3.45 -9.84
N GLY A 215 -23.31 4.24 -10.91
CA GLY A 215 -24.08 3.95 -12.11
C GLY A 215 -23.15 3.71 -13.29
N PHE A 216 -23.64 3.02 -14.32
CA PHE A 216 -22.96 2.88 -15.60
C PHE A 216 -23.75 3.63 -16.67
N LEU A 217 -23.06 4.11 -17.70
CA LEU A 217 -23.70 4.70 -18.88
C LEU A 217 -24.25 3.55 -19.72
N SER A 218 -25.55 3.28 -19.64
CA SER A 218 -26.25 2.52 -20.67
C SER A 218 -26.49 3.46 -21.84
N GLY A 219 -25.57 3.47 -22.80
CA GLY A 219 -25.78 4.01 -24.14
C GLY A 219 -26.25 2.91 -25.05
#